data_AF-A0A7T9DJC8-F1
#
_entry.id   AF-A0A7T9DJC8-F1
#
_cell.length_a   1.000
_cell.length_b   1.000
_cell.length_c   1.000
_cell.angle_alpha   90.00
_cell.angle_beta   90.00
_cell.angle_gamma   90.00
#
_symmetry.space_group_name_H-M   'P 1'
#
loop_
_entity.id
_entity.type
_entity.pdbx_description
1 polymer ?
#
loop_
_entity_poly.entity_id
_entity_poly.type
_entity_poly.pdbx_seq_one_letter_code
_entity_poly.pdbx_strand_id
1 'polypeptide(L)' 'MVCSKKSSANNTLGLPSCKEHLNLPIEPPKCPECETPMELRHRKNGAFWGCPSFPNCFGSRNLVKPMEEMDIL' A
#
# COMPACT_ATOMS: atom_id res chain seq x y z
N MET A 1 7.81 8.64 -8.52
CA MET A 1 8.21 7.97 -9.80
C MET A 1 7.57 6.58 -9.97
N VAL A 2 6.95 6.25 -11.12
CA VAL A 2 6.54 4.86 -11.45
C VAL A 2 7.73 4.17 -12.09
N CYS A 3 8.24 3.08 -11.50
CA CYS A 3 9.39 2.36 -12.03
C CYS A 3 9.10 1.88 -13.46
N SER A 4 9.89 2.32 -14.45
CA SER A 4 9.74 1.93 -15.86
C SER A 4 10.07 0.46 -16.14
N LYS A 5 10.57 -0.28 -15.14
CA LYS A 5 10.83 -1.71 -15.21
C LYS A 5 9.54 -2.48 -14.91
N LYS A 6 9.18 -3.44 -15.76
CA LYS A 6 8.05 -4.34 -15.54
C LYS A 6 8.19 -5.03 -14.17
N SER A 7 7.08 -5.24 -13.46
CA SER A 7 7.07 -6.03 -12.22
C SER A 7 7.71 -7.38 -12.47
N SER A 8 8.90 -7.60 -11.90
CA SER A 8 9.73 -8.77 -12.15
C SER A 8 9.57 -9.83 -11.06
N ALA A 9 8.95 -9.47 -9.94
CA ALA A 9 8.76 -10.32 -8.78
C ALA A 9 7.61 -9.80 -7.91
N ASN A 10 7.29 -10.53 -6.84
CA ASN A 10 6.42 -10.04 -5.78
C ASN A 10 7.26 -9.75 -4.53
N ASN A 11 6.92 -8.71 -3.78
CA ASN A 11 7.57 -8.44 -2.48
C ASN A 11 7.14 -9.46 -1.40
N THR A 12 7.64 -9.29 -0.19
CA THR A 12 7.30 -10.15 0.97
C THR A 12 5.81 -10.16 1.33
N LEU A 13 5.04 -9.17 0.86
CA LEU A 13 3.58 -9.07 1.01
C LEU A 13 2.80 -9.62 -0.19
N GLY A 14 3.49 -10.23 -1.17
CA GLY A 14 2.88 -10.77 -2.38
C GLY A 14 2.45 -9.71 -3.39
N LEU A 15 2.96 -8.48 -3.27
CA LEU A 15 2.62 -7.36 -4.17
C LEU A 15 3.56 -7.29 -5.36
N PRO A 16 3.05 -7.06 -6.59
CA PRO A 16 3.88 -6.92 -7.77
C PRO A 16 4.89 -5.79 -7.60
N SER A 17 6.18 -6.11 -7.64
CA SER A 17 7.27 -5.16 -7.51
C SER A 17 8.43 -5.46 -8.45
N CYS A 18 9.19 -4.44 -8.83
CA CYS A 18 10.46 -4.62 -9.53
C CYS A 18 11.55 -5.06 -8.53
N LYS A 19 12.64 -5.64 -9.03
CA LYS A 19 13.72 -6.20 -8.20
C LYS A 19 14.30 -5.17 -7.23
N GLU A 20 14.38 -3.91 -7.65
CA GLU A 20 14.92 -2.80 -6.86
C GLU A 20 13.97 -2.30 -5.77
N HIS A 21 12.66 -2.55 -5.87
CA HIS A 21 11.64 -2.11 -4.91
C HIS A 21 11.01 -3.30 -4.14
N LEU A 22 11.70 -4.43 -4.07
CA LEU A 22 11.22 -5.66 -3.42
C LEU A 22 11.13 -5.55 -1.89
N ASN A 23 11.98 -4.72 -1.27
CA ASN A 23 12.15 -4.67 0.19
C ASN A 23 11.80 -3.29 0.78
N LEU A 24 11.00 -2.47 0.08
CA LEU A 24 10.57 -1.19 0.65
C LEU A 24 9.62 -1.44 1.84
N PRO A 25 9.83 -0.76 2.98
CA PRO A 25 8.87 -0.77 4.06
C PRO A 25 7.55 -0.16 3.57
N ILE A 26 6.46 -0.91 3.72
CA ILE A 26 5.12 -0.49 3.34
C ILE A 26 4.39 -0.10 4.62
N GLU A 27 4.36 1.20 4.89
CA GLU A 27 3.68 1.75 6.06
C GLU A 27 2.16 1.87 5.82
N PRO A 28 1.34 1.60 6.86
CA PRO A 28 -0.10 1.74 6.76
C PRO A 28 -0.50 3.22 6.69
N PRO A 29 -1.19 3.65 5.63
CA PRO A 29 -1.72 5.01 5.58
C PRO A 29 -2.88 5.17 6.56
N LYS A 30 -3.18 6.41 6.92
CA LYS A 30 -4.40 6.75 7.65
C LYS A 30 -5.64 6.57 6.76
N CYS A 31 -6.73 6.12 7.36
CA CYS A 31 -8.04 6.03 6.73
C CYS A 31 -8.55 7.43 6.36
N PRO A 32 -9.09 7.64 5.14
CA PRO A 32 -9.63 8.94 4.74
C PRO A 32 -10.95 9.32 5.44
N GLU A 33 -11.61 8.38 6.12
CA GLU A 33 -12.91 8.61 6.78
C GLU A 33 -12.78 8.82 8.29
N CYS A 34 -11.92 8.04 8.96
CA CYS A 34 -11.80 8.04 10.42
C CYS A 34 -10.37 8.19 10.92
N GLU A 35 -9.40 8.40 10.02
CA GLU A 35 -7.98 8.63 10.33
C GLU A 35 -7.25 7.50 11.06
N THR A 36 -7.92 6.38 11.35
CA THR A 36 -7.31 5.19 11.93
C THR A 36 -6.25 4.58 10.99
N PRO A 37 -5.18 3.99 11.54
CA PRO A 37 -4.19 3.28 10.73
C PRO A 37 -4.87 2.11 10.00
N MET A 38 -4.72 2.07 8.68
CA MET A 38 -5.35 1.04 7.86
C MET A 38 -4.58 -0.28 7.91
N GLU A 39 -5.27 -1.37 7.61
CA GLU A 39 -4.68 -2.70 7.55
C GLU A 39 -4.61 -3.21 6.12
N LEU A 40 -3.61 -4.05 5.82
CA LEU A 40 -3.51 -4.70 4.52
C LEU A 40 -4.53 -5.83 4.43
N ARG A 41 -5.46 -5.73 3.48
CA ARG A 41 -6.49 -6.75 3.21
C ARG A 41 -6.36 -7.28 1.79
N HIS A 42 -6.74 -8.54 1.57
CA HIS A 42 -6.65 -9.21 0.28
C HIS A 42 -8.03 -9.41 -0.34
N ARG A 43 -8.13 -9.18 -1.65
CA ARG A 43 -9.31 -9.50 -2.48
C ARG A 43 -8.84 -10.20 -3.75
N LYS A 44 -9.79 -10.73 -4.55
CA LYS A 44 -9.49 -11.49 -5.79
C LYS A 44 -8.54 -10.75 -6.75
N ASN A 45 -8.61 -9.41 -6.76
CA ASN A 45 -7.84 -8.56 -7.68
C ASN A 45 -6.56 -7.98 -7.06
N GLY A 46 -6.09 -8.53 -5.93
CA GLY A 46 -4.90 -8.05 -5.21
C GLY A 46 -5.22 -7.48 -3.83
N ALA A 47 -4.20 -6.99 -3.14
CA ALA A 47 -4.36 -6.40 -1.81
C ALA A 47 -4.69 -4.91 -1.86
N PHE A 48 -5.17 -4.39 -0.73
CA PHE A 48 -5.59 -3.01 -0.54
C PHE A 48 -5.52 -2.60 0.93
N TRP A 49 -5.49 -1.30 1.19
CA TRP A 49 -5.63 -0.76 2.54
C TRP A 49 -7.11 -0.68 2.91
N GLY A 50 -7.52 -1.41 3.94
CA GLY A 50 -8.88 -1.41 4.47
C GLY A 50 -8.91 -0.84 5.88
N CYS A 51 -9.98 -0.11 6.21
CA CYS A 51 -10.20 0.34 7.58
C CYS A 51 -10.44 -0.86 8.53
N PRO A 52 -9.76 -0.92 9.69
CA PRO A 52 -9.98 -1.98 10.67
C PRO A 52 -11.41 -1.98 11.23
N SER A 53 -12.03 -0.80 11.32
CA SER A 53 -13.37 -0.61 11.91
C SER A 53 -14.55 -1.05 11.02
N PHE A 54 -14.33 -1.75 9.91
CA PHE A 54 -15.41 -2.34 9.12
C PHE A 54 -16.28 -3.28 9.98
N PRO A 55 -17.63 -3.23 9.94
CA PRO A 55 -18.50 -2.52 8.98
C PRO A 55 -18.89 -1.08 9.37
N ASN A 56 -18.37 -0.54 10.46
CA ASN A 56 -18.69 0.83 10.91
C ASN A 56 -17.98 1.93 10.09
N CYS A 57 -16.95 1.56 9.33
CA CYS A 57 -16.24 2.44 8.42
C CYS A 57 -15.82 1.63 7.17
N PHE A 58 -16.10 2.17 5.99
CA PHE A 58 -15.88 1.50 4.70
C PHE A 58 -14.66 2.07 3.96
N GLY A 59 -13.94 3.00 4.59
CA GLY A 59 -12.73 3.62 4.07
C GLY A 59 -11.75 2.58 3.53
N SER A 60 -11.32 2.80 2.29
CA SER A 60 -10.33 1.97 1.62
C SER A 60 -9.39 2.83 0.78
N ARG A 61 -8.15 2.36 0.61
CA ARG A 61 -7.16 2.97 -0.25
C ARG A 61 -6.50 1.91 -1.13
N ASN A 62 -6.19 2.28 -2.35
CA ASN A 62 -5.37 1.43 -3.22
C ASN A 62 -3.94 1.38 -2.69
N LEU A 63 -3.25 0.29 -2.99
CA LEU A 63 -1.82 0.16 -2.74
C LEU A 63 -1.06 0.97 -3.78
N VAL A 64 -1.07 2.29 -3.62
CA VAL A 64 -0.20 3.18 -4.38
C VAL A 64 0.20 4.32 -3.46
N LYS A 65 1.45 4.27 -3.03
CA LYS A 65 2.40 5.38 -3.24
C LYS A 65 3.83 4.81 -3.15
N PRO A 66 4.54 4.67 -4.28
CA PRO A 66 5.99 4.69 -4.27
C PRO A 66 6.44 6.11 -3.92
N MET A 67 7.16 6.23 -2.80
CA MET A 67 8.10 7.28 -2.39
C MET A 67 7.90 8.66 -3.04
N GLU A 68 7.34 9.58 -2.27
CA GLU A 68 7.68 11.01 -2.27
C GLU A 68 7.00 11.60 -1.03
N GLU A 69 7.65 11.47 0.14
CA GLU A 69 7.73 12.54 1.15
C GLU A 69 8.71 12.13 2.25
N MET A 70 9.98 12.46 2.07
CA MET A 70 10.87 12.91 3.14
C MET A 70 12.03 13.68 2.50
N ASP A 71 11.71 14.77 1.80
CA ASP A 71 12.63 15.91 1.72
C ASP A 71 12.36 16.73 3.00
N ILE A 72 13.07 16.41 4.09
CA ILE A 72 13.17 17.33 5.23
C ILE A 72 14.62 17.81 5.28
N LEU A 73 14.79 19.00 4.69
CA LEU A 73 15.88 19.98 4.74
C LEU A 73 17.34 19.51 4.77
#